data_AF-A0ABD5T4E1-F1
#
_entry.id   AF-A0ABD5T4E1-F1
#
_cell.length_a   1.000
_cell.length_b   1.000
_cell.length_c   1.000
_cell.angle_alpha   90.00
_cell.angle_beta   90.00
_cell.angle_gamma   90.00
#
_symmetry.space_group_name_H-M   'P 1'
#
loop_
_entity.id
_entity.type
_entity.pdbx_description
1 polymer ?
#
loop_
_entity_poly.entity_id
_entity_poly.type
_entity_poly.pdbx_seq_one_letter_code
_entity_poly.pdbx_strand_id
1 'polypeptide(L)' 'GTDHEVSVKVASTDDGGVYDVSAEYDDAAAVAEATGLSVRDVLRRAEARVRAAIDG' A
#
# COMPACT_ATOMS: atom_id res chain seq x y z
N GLY A 1 5.54 5.27 17.98
CA GLY A 1 5.98 5.05 16.60
C GLY A 1 5.76 6.32 15.82
N THR A 2 6.45 6.49 14.70
CA THR A 2 6.21 7.58 13.74
C THR A 2 5.36 7.03 12.62
N ASP A 3 4.34 7.78 12.19
CA ASP A 3 3.54 7.40 11.04
C ASP A 3 4.28 7.74 9.75
N HIS A 4 4.14 6.86 8.76
CA HIS A 4 4.73 7.00 7.44
C HIS A 4 3.63 6.87 6.38
N GLU A 5 3.65 7.75 5.40
CA GLU A 5 2.69 7.75 4.30
C GLU A 5 3.19 6.90 3.14
N VAL A 6 2.30 6.08 2.58
CA VAL A 6 2.53 5.30 1.37
C VAL A 6 1.27 5.38 0.53
N SER A 7 1.38 5.96 -0.66
CA SER A 7 0.27 6.04 -1.60
C SER A 7 -0.07 4.64 -2.11
N VAL A 8 -1.37 4.34 -2.24
CA VAL A 8 -1.85 3.05 -2.76
C VAL A 8 -2.87 3.30 -3.86
N LYS A 9 -2.60 2.74 -5.04
CA LYS A 9 -3.53 2.72 -6.16
C LYS A 9 -4.54 1.61 -5.95
N VAL A 10 -5.82 1.93 -6.12
CA VAL A 10 -6.92 0.97 -6.17
C VAL A 10 -7.51 1.05 -7.57
N ALA A 11 -7.36 -0.02 -8.34
CA ALA A 11 -7.91 -0.09 -9.68
C ALA A 11 -9.18 -0.94 -9.67
N SER A 12 -10.26 -0.37 -10.22
CA SER A 12 -11.57 -1.00 -10.30
C SER A 12 -12.08 -1.05 -11.74
N THR A 13 -12.95 -2.02 -12.01
CA THR A 13 -13.74 -2.09 -13.24
C THR A 13 -14.87 -1.05 -13.23
N ASP A 14 -15.50 -0.82 -14.38
CA ASP A 14 -16.61 0.14 -14.52
C ASP A 14 -17.85 -0.25 -13.69
N ASP A 15 -18.01 -1.54 -13.39
CA ASP A 15 -19.05 -2.08 -12.49
C ASP A 15 -18.61 -2.11 -11.01
N GLY A 16 -17.45 -1.53 -10.69
CA GLY A 16 -16.98 -1.30 -9.32
C GLY A 16 -16.17 -2.44 -8.71
N GLY A 17 -15.87 -3.50 -9.45
CA GLY A 17 -15.03 -4.60 -8.99
C GLY A 17 -13.56 -4.21 -8.90
N VAL A 18 -12.98 -4.24 -7.70
CA VAL A 18 -11.54 -3.98 -7.51
C VAL A 18 -10.73 -5.18 -8.04
N TYR A 19 -9.81 -4.93 -8.97
CA TYR A 19 -8.95 -5.96 -9.56
C TYR A 19 -7.47 -5.81 -9.18
N ASP A 20 -7.05 -4.61 -8.74
CA ASP A 20 -5.68 -4.37 -8.30
C ASP A 20 -5.62 -3.40 -7.11
N VAL A 21 -4.72 -3.68 -6.18
CA VAL A 21 -4.37 -2.81 -5.05
C VAL A 21 -2.86 -2.82 -4.94
N SER A 22 -2.23 -1.72 -5.35
CA SER A 22 -0.78 -1.63 -5.53
C SER A 22 -0.23 -0.40 -4.81
N ALA A 23 0.68 -0.61 -3.87
CA ALA A 23 1.38 0.48 -3.20
C ALA A 23 2.45 1.10 -4.12
N GLU A 24 2.64 2.42 -4.04
CA GLU A 24 3.69 3.10 -4.80
C GLU A 24 5.07 2.66 -4.30
N TYR A 25 5.91 2.24 -5.23
CA TYR A 25 7.23 1.70 -4.90
C TYR A 25 8.14 2.78 -4.29
N ASP A 26 8.14 4.00 -4.82
CA ASP A 26 9.04 5.06 -4.37
C ASP A 26 8.72 5.49 -2.94
N ASP A 27 7.43 5.60 -2.59
CA ASP A 27 7.00 5.85 -1.21
C ASP A 27 7.44 4.71 -0.29
N ALA A 28 7.20 3.46 -0.71
CA ALA A 28 7.60 2.29 0.07
C ALA A 28 9.12 2.19 0.24
N ALA A 29 9.90 2.60 -0.75
CA ALA A 29 11.35 2.66 -0.69
C ALA A 29 11.83 3.73 0.30
N ALA A 30 11.24 4.93 0.28
CA ALA A 30 11.55 5.98 1.24
C ALA A 30 11.24 5.56 2.68
N VAL A 31 10.12 4.88 2.92
CA VAL A 31 9.77 4.35 4.24
C VAL A 31 10.68 3.21 4.66
N ALA A 32 11.03 2.31 3.74
CA ALA A 32 11.98 1.23 4.01
C ALA A 32 13.34 1.76 4.45
N GLU A 33 13.86 2.80 3.77
CA GLU A 33 15.10 3.48 4.15
C GLU A 33 15.00 4.07 5.55
N ALA A 34 13.91 4.79 5.85
CA ALA A 34 13.71 5.45 7.14
C ALA A 34 13.53 4.49 8.33
N THR A 35 13.05 3.27 8.07
CA THR A 35 12.65 2.31 9.13
C THR A 35 13.54 1.07 9.21
N GLY A 36 14.39 0.82 8.22
CA GLY A 36 15.18 -0.40 8.11
C GLY A 36 14.35 -1.66 7.76
N LEU A 37 13.08 -1.49 7.40
CA LEU A 37 12.24 -2.58 6.90
C LEU A 37 12.57 -2.90 5.45
N SER A 38 12.19 -4.09 4.98
CA SER A 38 12.27 -4.38 3.55
C SER A 38 11.17 -3.63 2.79
N VAL A 39 11.47 -3.14 1.59
CA VAL A 39 10.46 -2.51 0.70
C VAL A 39 9.24 -3.41 0.52
N ARG A 40 9.46 -4.72 0.35
CA ARG A 40 8.39 -5.72 0.22
C ARG A 40 7.48 -5.80 1.44
N ASP A 41 8.01 -5.62 2.64
CA ASP A 41 7.18 -5.62 3.85
C ASP A 41 6.40 -4.31 3.99
N VAL A 42 6.96 -3.18 3.56
CA VAL A 42 6.25 -1.90 3.52
C VAL A 42 5.08 -1.97 2.53
N LEU A 43 5.34 -2.40 1.29
CA LEU A 43 4.31 -2.59 0.25
C LEU A 43 3.18 -3.48 0.77
N ARG A 44 3.51 -4.67 1.28
CA ARG A 44 2.52 -5.64 1.79
C ARG A 44 1.64 -5.06 2.89
N ARG A 45 2.22 -4.28 3.82
CA ARG A 45 1.46 -3.65 4.91
C ARG A 45 0.52 -2.56 4.41
N ALA A 46 0.99 -1.73 3.48
CA ALA A 46 0.18 -0.67 2.89
C ALA A 46 -1.00 -1.25 2.09
N GLU A 47 -0.73 -2.20 1.20
CA GLU A 47 -1.74 -2.89 0.40
C GLU A 47 -2.75 -3.62 1.29
N ALA A 48 -2.30 -4.37 2.30
CA ALA A 48 -3.19 -5.09 3.20
C ALA A 48 -4.12 -4.15 3.98
N ARG A 49 -3.63 -2.99 4.41
CA ARG A 49 -4.44 -1.98 5.11
C ARG A 49 -5.55 -1.43 4.22
N VAL A 50 -5.24 -1.13 2.95
CA VAL A 50 -6.22 -0.62 1.99
C VAL A 50 -7.21 -1.70 1.59
N ARG A 51 -6.75 -2.93 1.36
CA ARG A 51 -7.63 -4.07 1.05
C ARG A 51 -8.64 -4.33 2.17
N ALA A 52 -8.20 -4.30 3.43
CA ALA A 52 -9.07 -4.43 4.59
C ALA A 52 -10.10 -3.28 4.71
N ALA A 53 -9.76 -2.07 4.25
CA ALA A 53 -10.69 -0.94 4.24
C ALA A 53 -11.70 -1.00 3.09
N ILE A 54 -11.41 -1.73 2.01
CA ILE A 54 -12.32 -1.98 0.89
C ILE A 54 -13.29 -3.12 1.24
N ASP A 55 -12.79 -4.16 1.91
CA ASP A 55 -13.54 -5.38 2.21
C ASP A 55 -14.48 -5.27 3.44
N GLY A 56 -14.34 -4.20 4.25
CA GLY A 56 -15.10 -3.98 5.50
C GLY A 56 -16.16 -2.91 5.39
#